data_AF-A0A3D4XBE6-F1
#
_entry.id   AF-A0A3D4XBE6-F1
#
_cell.length_a   1.000
_cell.length_b   1.000
_cell.length_c   1.000
_cell.angle_alpha   90.00
_cell.angle_beta   90.00
_cell.angle_gamma   90.00
#
_symmetry.space_group_name_H-M   'P 1'
#
loop_
_entity.id
_entity.type
_entity.pdbx_description
1 polymer ?
#
loop_
_entity_poly.entity_id
_entity_poly.type
_entity_poly.pdbx_seq_one_letter_code
_entity_poly.pdbx_strand_id
1 'polypeptide(L)'
;MGRKNRFRWGLGLLAAGILTCGMPLAALAAEGTMMGAENTSEFSAGSRANDTDKSDGLVFEWLAEVPTVETVFTAGGGTAVWTPELQDGKVVSGTLVLIDAVINNSRGMGINFPVPVDIKVEGSNQITSTSTGIYLADRATGNPLDLKIAGSGSLEIRSQGSGVQAAGNIVIDTVRLDVVYGSSSAVDCHGLLTVGGDIEIENSKYVKVKSNAAGIGNNGGAIYAGQNRGQTVRIVNSHVIAITGEGSAIDANSGKIELVSSDVRAIGKAGDGSRITGTLAYFDGCTMDGGTLFAQNNGADLEIPSTPDAPLRASNSAVLYGTKTGGLPLEGDLIWYLECSYDENADEITQMGRGYVFGDVIWNGNMAFGGSITIGYVEKEASLTIPQGFTLNIPDGCWFSVGNSKQQSSNRLINNGNIAVKEGGEINIFPNSTVINNGTINVQSSGGIYNYFDKSSQTGGLFQNSGAMNVLAG
;
A
#
# COMPACT_ATOMS: atom_id res chain seq x y z
N MET A 1 -34.23 -42.10 -14.59
CA MET A 1 -34.66 -43.25 -13.77
C MET A 1 -33.44 -44.06 -13.37
N GLY A 2 -33.31 -44.45 -12.09
CA GLY A 2 -32.43 -45.56 -11.66
C GLY A 2 -31.03 -45.20 -11.14
N ARG A 3 -30.94 -44.73 -9.89
CA ARG A 3 -29.73 -44.80 -9.03
C ARG A 3 -29.39 -46.27 -8.71
N LYS A 4 -28.10 -46.58 -8.52
CA LYS A 4 -27.47 -46.93 -7.22
C LYS A 4 -26.10 -47.61 -7.42
N ASN A 5 -25.03 -46.85 -7.23
CA ASN A 5 -23.76 -47.42 -6.79
C ASN A 5 -23.77 -47.59 -5.27
N ARG A 6 -23.15 -48.68 -4.83
CA ARG A 6 -23.18 -49.26 -3.51
C ARG A 6 -21.75 -49.25 -2.95
N PHE A 7 -21.63 -48.94 -1.65
CA PHE A 7 -20.54 -49.33 -0.73
C PHE A 7 -19.19 -48.61 -0.90
N ARG A 8 -18.43 -48.21 0.14
CA ARG A 8 -18.28 -48.68 1.53
C ARG A 8 -17.88 -47.52 2.46
N TRP A 9 -18.47 -47.49 3.66
CA TRP A 9 -17.92 -46.78 4.81
C TRP A 9 -16.78 -47.61 5.42
N GLY A 10 -15.64 -46.98 5.67
CA GLY A 10 -14.54 -47.52 6.45
C GLY A 10 -14.08 -46.45 7.42
N LEU A 11 -14.43 -46.62 8.70
CA LEU A 11 -13.87 -45.92 9.84
C LEU A 11 -12.34 -46.14 9.85
N GLY A 12 -11.59 -45.04 9.95
CA GLY A 12 -10.17 -45.04 10.27
C GLY A 12 -9.88 -43.89 11.22
N LEU A 13 -9.95 -44.19 12.52
CA LEU A 13 -9.41 -43.37 13.60
C LEU A 13 -7.91 -43.16 13.39
N LEU A 14 -7.44 -41.92 13.42
CA LEU A 14 -6.11 -41.62 13.95
C LEU A 14 -6.16 -40.32 14.75
N ALA A 15 -5.93 -40.48 16.05
CA ALA A 15 -5.78 -39.42 17.02
C ALA A 15 -4.33 -38.92 17.03
N ALA A 16 -4.16 -37.61 16.98
CA ALA A 16 -3.03 -36.85 17.50
C ALA A 16 -3.50 -35.38 17.46
N GLY A 17 -3.96 -34.80 18.57
CA GLY A 17 -3.09 -34.32 19.64
C GLY A 17 -3.26 -32.80 19.72
N ILE A 18 -4.48 -32.34 20.03
CA ILE A 18 -4.76 -30.93 20.32
C ILE A 18 -4.23 -30.66 21.72
N LEU A 19 -3.02 -30.10 21.80
CA LEU A 19 -2.55 -29.42 23.01
C LEU A 19 -2.94 -27.95 22.88
N THR A 20 -4.10 -27.62 23.44
CA THR A 20 -4.41 -26.25 23.85
C THR A 20 -3.56 -25.94 25.08
N CYS A 21 -2.46 -25.20 24.89
CA CYS A 21 -1.84 -24.45 25.97
C CYS A 21 -2.13 -22.98 25.73
N GLY A 22 -3.19 -22.49 26.36
CA GLY A 22 -3.17 -21.12 26.83
C GLY A 22 -1.98 -20.97 27.75
N MET A 23 -1.18 -19.93 27.52
CA MET A 23 -0.22 -19.47 28.51
C MET A 23 -0.33 -17.95 28.66
N PRO A 24 -0.03 -17.47 29.87
CA PRO A 24 -0.72 -16.35 30.47
C PRO A 24 0.09 -15.06 30.41
N LEU A 25 -0.64 -13.98 30.63
CA LEU A 25 -0.15 -12.72 31.14
C LEU A 25 0.70 -12.94 32.40
N ALA A 26 1.84 -12.25 32.46
CA ALA A 26 2.72 -11.98 33.62
C ALA A 26 3.95 -12.87 33.87
N ALA A 27 5.03 -12.13 34.19
CA ALA A 27 6.24 -12.48 34.94
C ALA A 27 7.42 -13.14 34.19
N LEU A 28 8.42 -12.31 33.87
CA LEU A 28 9.82 -12.70 34.08
C LEU A 28 10.56 -11.59 34.84
N ALA A 29 10.50 -11.70 36.16
CA ALA A 29 11.49 -11.21 37.10
C ALA A 29 11.89 -12.41 37.97
N ALA A 30 13.16 -12.81 37.91
CA ALA A 30 13.94 -13.54 38.93
C ALA A 30 15.28 -13.91 38.28
N GLU A 31 16.35 -13.19 38.60
CA GLU A 31 17.27 -13.47 39.72
C GLU A 31 18.29 -14.56 39.39
N GLY A 32 19.51 -14.10 39.11
CA GLY A 32 20.75 -14.82 39.37
C GLY A 32 21.61 -13.95 40.27
N THR A 33 21.41 -14.04 41.59
CA THR A 33 22.32 -13.47 42.59
C THR A 33 23.53 -14.39 42.74
N MET A 34 24.74 -13.81 42.76
CA MET A 34 25.65 -13.89 43.92
C MET A 34 26.96 -13.13 43.65
N MET A 35 27.09 -12.04 44.42
CA MET A 35 28.28 -11.56 45.14
C MET A 35 29.40 -10.81 44.42
N GLY A 36 29.53 -9.53 44.81
CA GLY A 36 30.81 -9.04 45.35
C GLY A 36 31.29 -7.69 44.80
N ALA A 37 30.86 -6.60 45.45
CA ALA A 37 31.69 -5.50 45.95
C ALA A 37 30.92 -4.18 45.94
N GLU A 38 30.73 -3.65 47.14
CA GLU A 38 30.26 -2.29 47.41
C GLU A 38 31.09 -1.28 46.63
N ASN A 39 30.43 -0.47 45.82
CA ASN A 39 30.90 0.88 45.54
C ASN A 39 29.66 1.77 45.40
N THR A 40 29.19 2.28 46.53
CA THR A 40 28.25 3.39 46.60
C THR A 40 28.95 4.63 46.03
N SER A 41 29.01 4.76 44.71
CA SER A 41 29.25 6.05 44.09
C SER A 41 27.94 6.81 44.13
N GLU A 42 27.88 7.78 45.03
CA GLU A 42 26.91 8.87 45.04
C GLU A 42 26.57 9.26 43.60
N PHE A 43 25.30 9.06 43.23
CA PHE A 43 24.72 9.67 42.04
C PHE A 43 24.69 11.17 42.33
N SER A 44 25.83 11.81 42.09
CA SER A 44 25.94 13.25 41.98
C SER A 44 24.92 13.65 40.93
N ALA A 45 23.84 14.26 41.39
CA ALA A 45 23.00 15.13 40.59
C ALA A 45 23.88 16.28 40.11
N GLY A 46 24.75 15.98 39.15
CA GLY A 46 25.36 16.99 38.31
C GLY A 46 24.19 17.70 37.67
N SER A 47 24.08 19.00 37.93
CA SER A 47 23.22 19.91 37.21
C SER A 47 23.27 19.54 35.73
N ARG A 48 22.24 18.90 35.19
CA ARG A 48 22.09 18.74 33.75
C ARG A 48 22.08 20.17 33.24
N ALA A 49 23.17 20.60 32.58
CA ALA A 49 23.13 21.79 31.76
C ALA A 49 21.86 21.68 30.91
N ASN A 50 21.11 22.77 30.79
CA ASN A 50 19.99 22.87 29.85
C ASN A 50 20.54 22.48 28.47
N ASP A 51 20.41 21.21 28.12
CA ASP A 51 20.90 20.67 26.86
C ASP A 51 19.86 21.01 25.82
N THR A 52 19.86 22.28 25.44
CA THR A 52 18.98 22.83 24.42
C THR A 52 19.41 22.37 23.04
N ASP A 53 20.61 21.81 22.88
CA ASP A 53 21.03 21.18 21.63
C ASP A 53 20.60 19.72 21.57
N LYS A 54 19.85 19.39 20.54
CA LYS A 54 19.27 18.08 20.26
C LYS A 54 19.72 17.55 18.91
N SER A 55 20.83 18.09 18.40
CA SER A 55 21.50 17.63 17.18
C SER A 55 21.91 16.15 17.24
N ASP A 56 22.24 15.59 18.42
CA ASP A 56 22.56 14.15 18.62
C ASP A 56 21.35 13.34 19.14
N GLY A 57 20.14 13.87 19.01
CA GLY A 57 18.89 13.17 19.37
C GLY A 57 17.98 13.98 20.29
N LEU A 58 16.68 14.02 19.95
CA LEU A 58 15.63 14.56 20.81
C LEU A 58 14.96 13.40 21.54
N VAL A 59 15.60 12.94 22.61
CA VAL A 59 15.22 11.71 23.32
C VAL A 59 14.80 12.02 24.75
N PHE A 60 13.55 11.68 25.07
CA PHE A 60 13.03 11.63 26.43
C PHE A 60 12.57 10.21 26.72
N GLU A 61 13.26 9.50 27.62
CA GLU A 61 12.91 8.11 27.94
C GLU A 61 11.78 8.04 28.98
N TRP A 62 11.73 9.03 29.86
CA TRP A 62 10.81 9.06 30.99
C TRP A 62 9.99 10.34 30.99
N LEU A 63 8.75 10.24 31.46
CA LEU A 63 7.83 11.38 31.50
C LEU A 63 8.39 12.59 32.26
N ALA A 64 9.17 12.35 33.32
CA ALA A 64 9.79 13.40 34.12
C ALA A 64 10.87 14.21 33.37
N GLU A 65 11.33 13.73 32.21
CA GLU A 65 12.31 14.41 31.38
C GLU A 65 11.68 15.35 30.35
N VAL A 66 10.39 15.17 30.05
CA VAL A 66 9.67 15.96 29.05
C VAL A 66 9.38 17.35 29.62
N PRO A 67 9.77 18.45 28.93
CA PRO A 67 9.50 19.79 29.43
C PRO A 67 8.00 20.05 29.60
N THR A 68 7.63 20.66 30.73
CA THR A 68 6.26 21.06 31.05
C THR A 68 5.90 22.46 30.55
N VAL A 69 6.82 23.13 29.87
CA VAL A 69 6.63 24.44 29.25
C VAL A 69 7.10 24.40 27.80
N GLU A 70 6.64 25.37 27.00
CA GLU A 70 7.17 25.54 25.66
C GLU A 70 8.69 25.68 25.70
N THR A 71 9.37 24.87 24.89
CA THR A 71 10.82 24.78 24.90
C THR A 71 11.33 24.74 23.47
N VAL A 72 12.29 25.60 23.17
CA VAL A 72 12.98 25.65 21.88
C VAL A 72 14.31 24.92 22.02
N PHE A 73 14.53 23.93 21.16
CA PHE A 73 15.78 23.21 21.02
C PHE A 73 16.48 23.63 19.72
N THR A 74 17.80 23.77 19.76
CA THR A 74 18.62 23.75 18.55
C THR A 74 18.74 22.31 18.07
N ALA A 75 18.71 22.07 16.77
CA ALA A 75 18.80 20.74 16.18
C ALA A 75 19.65 20.83 14.91
N GLY A 76 20.96 20.84 15.09
CA GLY A 76 21.92 20.97 14.00
C GLY A 76 21.75 22.30 13.26
N GLY A 77 21.27 22.24 12.01
CA GLY A 77 21.07 23.42 11.16
C GLY A 77 19.83 24.26 11.47
N GLY A 78 18.90 23.76 12.30
CA GLY A 78 17.61 24.40 12.57
C GLY A 78 17.15 24.22 14.01
N THR A 79 15.83 24.17 14.20
CA THR A 79 15.21 24.13 15.54
C THR A 79 14.08 23.13 15.66
N ALA A 80 13.88 22.63 16.87
CA ALA A 80 12.69 21.89 17.25
C ALA A 80 11.97 22.64 18.38
N VAL A 81 10.69 22.95 18.21
CA VAL A 81 9.87 23.65 19.21
C VAL A 81 8.87 22.67 19.81
N TRP A 82 8.99 22.41 21.10
CA TRP A 82 8.07 21.56 21.84
C TRP A 82 7.05 22.42 22.59
N THR A 83 5.76 22.12 22.42
CA THR A 83 4.65 22.72 23.15
C THR A 83 3.85 21.62 23.85
N PRO A 84 3.96 21.46 25.18
CA PRO A 84 3.28 20.40 25.91
C PRO A 84 1.80 20.71 26.15
N GLU A 85 0.99 19.65 26.16
CA GLU A 85 -0.33 19.65 26.78
C GLU A 85 -0.25 19.06 28.18
N LEU A 86 -0.87 19.72 29.16
CA LEU A 86 -0.76 19.35 30.57
C LEU A 86 -2.11 18.91 31.15
N GLN A 87 -2.08 17.84 31.94
CA GLN A 87 -3.14 17.47 32.86
C GLN A 87 -2.57 17.34 34.27
N ASP A 88 -3.17 18.02 35.24
CA ASP A 88 -2.72 18.04 36.64
C ASP A 88 -1.22 18.38 36.79
N GLY A 89 -0.71 19.28 35.93
CA GLY A 89 0.68 19.72 35.91
C GLY A 89 1.67 18.72 35.32
N LYS A 90 1.21 17.60 34.75
CA LYS A 90 2.01 16.59 34.04
C LYS A 90 1.75 16.65 32.55
N VAL A 91 2.77 16.38 31.75
CA VAL A 91 2.61 16.25 30.29
C VAL A 91 1.75 15.03 29.98
N VAL A 92 0.76 15.20 29.11
CA VAL A 92 -0.07 14.09 28.61
C VAL A 92 0.05 13.87 27.11
N SER A 93 0.47 14.90 26.38
CA SER A 93 0.66 14.94 24.92
C SER A 93 1.40 16.22 24.57
N GLY A 94 1.67 16.46 23.29
CA GLY A 94 2.09 17.80 22.83
C GLY A 94 2.37 17.88 21.34
N THR A 95 2.71 19.08 20.91
CA THR A 95 3.12 19.37 19.52
C THR A 95 4.63 19.59 19.45
N LEU A 96 5.27 18.95 18.48
CA LEU A 96 6.68 19.18 18.15
C LEU A 96 6.78 19.79 16.75
N VAL A 97 7.18 21.05 16.65
CA VAL A 97 7.43 21.72 15.36
C VAL A 97 8.90 21.55 14.99
N LEU A 98 9.18 20.91 13.86
CA LEU A 98 10.53 20.79 13.29
C LEU A 98 10.69 21.83 12.17
N ILE A 99 11.70 22.69 12.30
CA ILE A 99 11.97 23.78 11.35
C ILE A 99 13.44 23.67 10.92
N ASP A 100 13.65 23.21 9.68
CA ASP A 100 14.98 22.96 9.11
C ASP A 100 15.92 22.14 10.04
N ALA A 101 15.34 21.28 10.87
CA ALA A 101 16.02 20.55 11.92
C ALA A 101 16.85 19.41 11.32
N VAL A 102 18.09 19.27 11.78
CA VAL A 102 19.00 18.18 11.44
C VAL A 102 19.41 17.46 12.71
N ILE A 103 18.84 16.28 12.90
CA ILE A 103 19.12 15.39 14.04
C ILE A 103 19.90 14.19 13.51
N ASN A 104 21.10 13.97 14.03
CA ASN A 104 21.98 12.89 13.64
C ASN A 104 22.48 12.16 14.90
N ASN A 105 21.68 11.20 15.38
CA ASN A 105 22.04 10.40 16.53
C ASN A 105 22.82 9.15 16.10
N SER A 106 24.14 9.22 16.27
CA SER A 106 25.06 8.12 15.89
C SER A 106 25.05 6.93 16.86
N ARG A 107 24.27 7.00 17.96
CA ARG A 107 24.30 6.04 19.06
C ARG A 107 22.92 5.50 19.46
N GLY A 108 21.85 5.97 18.83
CA GLY A 108 20.51 5.70 19.32
C GLY A 108 19.40 6.17 18.40
N MET A 109 18.31 6.61 19.01
CA MET A 109 17.08 7.03 18.34
C MET A 109 17.15 8.51 17.93
N GLY A 110 16.50 8.87 16.83
CA GLY A 110 16.41 10.27 16.41
C GLY A 110 15.52 11.09 17.33
N ILE A 111 14.22 10.74 17.38
CA ILE A 111 13.23 11.34 18.26
C ILE A 111 12.60 10.25 19.12
N ASN A 112 12.48 10.49 20.43
CA ASN A 112 11.76 9.60 21.33
C ASN A 112 10.96 10.39 22.38
N PHE A 113 9.68 10.07 22.52
CA PHE A 113 8.80 10.64 23.55
C PHE A 113 7.99 9.54 24.27
N PRO A 114 7.74 9.70 25.58
CA PRO A 114 6.90 8.79 26.36
C PRO A 114 5.43 9.26 26.43
N VAL A 115 4.99 10.10 25.50
CA VAL A 115 3.62 10.63 25.38
C VAL A 115 3.22 10.70 23.90
N PRO A 116 1.92 10.80 23.55
CA PRO A 116 1.49 11.05 22.17
C PRO A 116 2.03 12.39 21.65
N VAL A 117 2.35 12.45 20.36
CA VAL A 117 2.96 13.64 19.75
C VAL A 117 2.37 13.95 18.38
N ASP A 118 2.05 15.22 18.17
CA ASP A 118 1.80 15.79 16.84
C ASP A 118 3.07 16.49 16.34
N ILE A 119 3.74 15.90 15.34
CA ILE A 119 4.90 16.49 14.70
C ILE A 119 4.45 17.38 13.54
N LYS A 120 4.79 18.67 13.60
CA LYS A 120 4.60 19.64 12.52
C LYS A 120 5.92 19.89 11.80
N VAL A 121 5.96 19.64 10.50
CA VAL A 121 7.16 19.71 9.66
C VAL A 121 7.13 20.99 8.83
N GLU A 122 8.11 21.86 9.05
CA GLU A 122 8.33 23.11 8.31
C GLU A 122 9.76 23.14 7.73
N GLY A 123 9.92 23.65 6.51
CA GLY A 123 11.21 23.64 5.85
C GLY A 123 11.69 22.22 5.49
N SER A 124 13.01 21.99 5.53
CA SER A 124 13.63 20.72 5.18
C SER A 124 14.32 20.07 6.37
N ASN A 125 13.72 19.00 6.89
CA ASN A 125 14.15 18.33 8.11
C ASN A 125 14.78 16.97 7.79
N GLN A 126 15.80 16.61 8.58
CA GLN A 126 16.48 15.34 8.46
C GLN A 126 16.68 14.69 9.83
N ILE A 127 16.40 13.39 9.90
CA ILE A 127 16.69 12.53 11.04
C ILE A 127 17.56 11.38 10.55
N THR A 128 18.74 11.23 11.13
CA THR A 128 19.61 10.06 10.96
C THR A 128 19.77 9.35 12.30
N SER A 129 19.59 8.03 12.34
CA SER A 129 19.68 7.23 13.56
C SER A 129 20.30 5.85 13.31
N THR A 130 21.01 5.34 14.31
CA THR A 130 21.51 3.95 14.31
C THR A 130 20.53 2.96 14.95
N SER A 131 19.42 3.46 15.50
CA SER A 131 18.28 2.68 16.01
C SER A 131 17.02 3.11 15.25
N THR A 132 15.90 3.33 15.92
CA THR A 132 14.66 3.85 15.32
C THR A 132 14.75 5.34 15.00
N GLY A 133 14.16 5.79 13.88
CA GLY A 133 14.12 7.21 13.51
C GLY A 133 13.25 8.02 14.48
N ILE A 134 11.97 7.69 14.55
CA ILE A 134 11.00 8.25 15.49
C ILE A 134 10.36 7.11 16.28
N TYR A 135 10.42 7.17 17.60
CA TYR A 135 9.85 6.15 18.47
C TYR A 135 8.97 6.78 19.55
N LEU A 136 7.71 6.37 19.63
CA LEU A 136 6.85 6.72 20.77
C LEU A 136 6.59 5.49 21.62
N ALA A 137 7.01 5.52 22.89
CA ALA A 137 6.71 4.47 23.85
C ALA A 137 6.62 4.96 25.29
N ASP A 138 5.49 4.67 25.94
CA ASP A 138 5.37 4.80 27.38
C ASP A 138 5.95 3.56 28.06
N ARG A 139 7.22 3.64 28.46
CA ARG A 139 7.92 2.54 29.15
C ARG A 139 7.39 2.28 30.56
N ALA A 140 6.69 3.24 31.17
CA ALA A 140 6.23 3.12 32.54
C ALA A 140 4.90 2.36 32.62
N THR A 141 3.98 2.63 31.70
CA THR A 141 2.63 2.04 31.72
C THR A 141 2.36 1.08 30.56
N GLY A 142 3.11 1.18 29.47
CA GLY A 142 2.83 0.43 28.24
C GLY A 142 1.62 0.96 27.47
N ASN A 143 1.10 2.15 27.80
CA ASN A 143 -0.02 2.76 27.09
C ASN A 143 0.31 2.96 25.60
N PRO A 144 -0.64 2.66 24.69
CA PRO A 144 -0.47 2.96 23.28
C PRO A 144 -0.41 4.48 23.09
N LEU A 145 0.63 4.94 22.39
CA LEU A 145 0.84 6.34 22.08
C LEU A 145 0.57 6.58 20.60
N ASP A 146 -0.25 7.57 20.30
CA ASP A 146 -0.55 7.99 18.94
C ASP A 146 0.50 8.99 18.44
N LEU A 147 0.79 8.92 17.14
CA LEU A 147 1.72 9.81 16.44
C LEU A 147 1.04 10.39 15.21
N LYS A 148 1.07 11.72 15.08
CA LYS A 148 0.76 12.40 13.82
C LYS A 148 2.01 13.07 13.27
N ILE A 149 2.24 12.98 11.96
CA ILE A 149 3.26 13.74 11.25
C ILE A 149 2.57 14.50 10.12
N ALA A 150 2.63 15.83 10.18
CA ALA A 150 2.00 16.69 9.21
C ALA A 150 2.78 17.97 8.95
N GLY A 151 2.49 18.70 7.88
CA GLY A 151 3.02 20.04 7.65
C GLY A 151 3.57 20.27 6.25
N SER A 152 3.68 21.54 5.86
CA SER A 152 4.04 21.93 4.50
C SER A 152 5.49 21.63 4.09
N GLY A 153 6.34 21.23 5.04
CA GLY A 153 7.75 20.92 4.81
C GLY A 153 8.01 19.49 4.32
N SER A 154 9.30 19.14 4.31
CA SER A 154 9.79 17.79 4.02
C SER A 154 10.51 17.19 5.23
N LEU A 155 10.30 15.91 5.47
CA LEU A 155 11.01 15.13 6.48
C LEU A 155 11.67 13.92 5.85
N GLU A 156 13.00 13.83 5.97
CA GLU A 156 13.78 12.67 5.58
C GLU A 156 14.23 11.91 6.84
N ILE A 157 13.95 10.61 6.91
CA ILE A 157 14.36 9.73 7.99
C ILE A 157 15.27 8.64 7.43
N ARG A 158 16.50 8.55 7.94
CA ARG A 158 17.44 7.46 7.66
C ARG A 158 17.74 6.71 8.94
N SER A 159 17.22 5.50 9.06
CA SER A 159 17.29 4.68 10.25
C SER A 159 17.95 3.35 9.93
N GLN A 160 18.81 2.85 10.83
CA GLN A 160 19.33 1.47 10.74
C GLN A 160 18.37 0.44 11.35
N GLY A 161 17.41 0.88 12.16
CA GLY A 161 16.29 0.08 12.68
C GLY A 161 14.99 0.41 11.95
N SER A 162 13.88 0.53 12.68
CA SER A 162 12.60 0.97 12.10
C SER A 162 12.61 2.47 11.78
N GLY A 163 11.87 2.91 10.77
CA GLY A 163 11.77 4.33 10.42
C GLY A 163 10.99 5.12 11.47
N VAL A 164 9.71 4.78 11.59
CA VAL A 164 8.76 5.36 12.54
C VAL A 164 8.04 4.22 13.26
N GLN A 165 7.98 4.30 14.58
CA GLN A 165 7.33 3.29 15.40
C GLN A 165 6.53 3.93 16.54
N ALA A 166 5.27 3.52 16.67
CA ALA A 166 4.39 3.89 17.77
C ALA A 166 3.55 2.67 18.18
N ALA A 167 3.01 2.67 19.40
CA ALA A 167 2.13 1.59 19.83
C ALA A 167 0.65 1.83 19.48
N GLY A 168 0.24 3.09 19.42
CA GLY A 168 -1.07 3.51 18.94
C GLY A 168 -1.08 3.77 17.44
N ASN A 169 -1.94 4.68 17.01
CA ASN A 169 -2.14 5.04 15.61
C ASN A 169 -0.96 5.85 15.07
N ILE A 170 -0.65 5.66 13.78
CA ILE A 170 0.27 6.53 13.04
C ILE A 170 -0.51 7.22 11.93
N VAL A 171 -0.55 8.54 11.95
CA VAL A 171 -1.19 9.38 10.93
C VAL A 171 -0.14 10.22 10.21
N ILE A 172 -0.04 10.07 8.90
CA ILE A 172 0.78 10.90 8.02
C ILE A 172 -0.15 11.77 7.19
N ASP A 173 -0.14 13.09 7.39
CA ASP A 173 -1.12 14.01 6.80
C ASP A 173 -0.43 15.23 6.18
N THR A 174 -0.68 15.49 4.90
CA THR A 174 -0.22 16.72 4.23
C THR A 174 1.26 17.01 4.49
N VAL A 175 2.16 16.08 4.15
CA VAL A 175 3.62 16.24 4.30
C VAL A 175 4.38 15.55 3.16
N ARG A 176 5.60 16.01 2.85
CA ARG A 176 6.55 15.23 2.03
C ARG A 176 7.43 14.37 2.94
N LEU A 177 7.21 13.06 2.94
CA LEU A 177 7.94 12.12 3.81
C LEU A 177 8.79 11.16 2.98
N ASP A 178 10.06 11.00 3.35
CA ASP A 178 10.96 9.98 2.82
C ASP A 178 11.60 9.20 3.98
N VAL A 179 11.36 7.91 4.04
CA VAL A 179 11.85 7.02 5.09
C VAL A 179 12.69 5.93 4.45
N VAL A 180 13.98 5.91 4.79
CA VAL A 180 14.89 4.80 4.54
C VAL A 180 15.16 4.09 5.86
N TYR A 181 14.81 2.82 5.95
CA TYR A 181 14.89 2.06 7.21
C TYR A 181 15.68 0.75 7.06
N GLY A 182 16.18 0.24 8.17
CA GLY A 182 16.84 -1.06 8.26
C GLY A 182 18.32 -1.07 7.84
N SER A 183 18.99 -2.15 8.26
CA SER A 183 20.39 -2.47 7.95
C SER A 183 20.58 -3.98 7.89
N SER A 184 21.68 -4.48 7.33
CA SER A 184 21.97 -5.93 7.19
C SER A 184 22.04 -6.68 8.52
N SER A 185 22.27 -5.97 9.63
CA SER A 185 22.34 -6.53 10.98
C SER A 185 21.01 -6.46 11.72
N ALA A 186 20.04 -5.73 11.17
CA ALA A 186 18.75 -5.53 11.80
C ALA A 186 17.80 -6.68 11.46
N VAL A 187 17.06 -7.14 12.46
CA VAL A 187 15.99 -8.12 12.31
C VAL A 187 14.67 -7.44 12.63
N ASP A 188 13.60 -7.82 11.92
CA ASP A 188 12.23 -7.37 12.15
C ASP A 188 12.07 -5.84 12.19
N CYS A 189 12.73 -5.15 11.26
CA CYS A 189 12.61 -3.70 11.11
C CYS A 189 11.60 -3.32 10.03
N HIS A 190 10.92 -2.20 10.26
CA HIS A 190 9.81 -1.74 9.43
C HIS A 190 9.93 -0.25 9.15
N GLY A 191 9.37 0.21 8.03
CA GLY A 191 9.40 1.62 7.69
C GLY A 191 8.48 2.44 8.59
N LEU A 192 7.19 2.13 8.55
CA LEU A 192 6.16 2.58 9.48
C LEU A 192 5.61 1.38 10.23
N LEU A 193 5.65 1.41 11.56
CA LEU A 193 5.24 0.30 12.41
C LEU A 193 4.30 0.75 13.52
N THR A 194 3.13 0.12 13.57
CA THR A 194 2.29 0.12 14.76
C THR A 194 2.09 -1.27 15.32
N VAL A 195 2.17 -1.39 16.65
CA VAL A 195 1.94 -2.67 17.34
C VAL A 195 0.46 -2.92 17.68
N GLY A 196 -0.39 -1.88 17.70
CA GLY A 196 -1.79 -2.05 18.12
C GLY A 196 -2.79 -1.06 17.53
N GLY A 197 -2.34 -0.03 16.81
CA GLY A 197 -3.19 0.95 16.14
C GLY A 197 -3.28 0.75 14.63
N ASP A 198 -3.87 1.72 13.96
CA ASP A 198 -3.96 1.80 12.51
C ASP A 198 -2.83 2.67 11.93
N ILE A 199 -2.59 2.54 10.62
CA ILE A 199 -1.75 3.47 9.86
C ILE A 199 -2.62 4.17 8.83
N GLU A 200 -2.72 5.49 8.93
CA GLU A 200 -3.43 6.33 7.99
C GLU A 200 -2.46 7.28 7.28
N ILE A 201 -2.48 7.28 5.95
CA ILE A 201 -1.73 8.22 5.11
C ILE A 201 -2.73 9.01 4.29
N GLU A 202 -2.82 10.31 4.56
CA GLU A 202 -3.81 11.18 3.94
C GLU A 202 -3.21 12.45 3.34
N ASN A 203 -3.82 12.90 2.24
CA ASN A 203 -3.57 14.19 1.59
C ASN A 203 -2.08 14.48 1.29
N SER A 204 -1.25 13.45 1.20
CA SER A 204 0.20 13.57 1.08
C SER A 204 0.61 13.24 -0.34
N LYS A 205 1.14 14.24 -1.05
CA LYS A 205 1.53 14.10 -2.46
C LYS A 205 2.80 13.28 -2.68
N TYR A 206 3.52 12.95 -1.60
CA TYR A 206 4.70 12.10 -1.67
C TYR A 206 5.03 11.52 -0.29
N VAL A 207 4.82 10.22 -0.14
CA VAL A 207 5.31 9.43 0.98
C VAL A 207 6.08 8.23 0.42
N LYS A 208 7.39 8.21 0.62
CA LYS A 208 8.24 7.09 0.23
C LYS A 208 8.76 6.39 1.47
N VAL A 209 8.55 5.08 1.54
CA VAL A 209 9.01 4.23 2.63
C VAL A 209 9.73 3.05 2.03
N LYS A 210 11.05 3.02 2.20
CA LYS A 210 11.94 2.09 1.53
C LYS A 210 12.90 1.43 2.50
N SER A 211 12.97 0.11 2.46
CA SER A 211 14.04 -0.59 3.17
C SER A 211 15.40 -0.29 2.53
N ASN A 212 16.43 -0.18 3.34
CA ASN A 212 17.79 -0.24 2.86
C ASN A 212 18.03 -1.58 2.15
N ALA A 213 18.91 -1.61 1.15
CA ALA A 213 19.14 -2.81 0.33
C ALA A 213 19.71 -4.00 1.13
N ALA A 214 20.26 -3.69 2.31
CA ALA A 214 20.83 -4.64 3.25
C ALA A 214 19.70 -5.31 4.05
N GLY A 215 19.52 -6.63 3.88
CA GLY A 215 18.34 -7.39 4.32
C GLY A 215 17.86 -7.12 5.75
N ILE A 216 16.57 -6.85 5.88
CA ILE A 216 15.85 -6.42 7.10
C ILE A 216 15.14 -7.57 7.84
N GLY A 217 15.39 -8.81 7.41
CA GLY A 217 14.70 -10.02 7.88
C GLY A 217 13.40 -10.32 7.12
N ASN A 218 12.95 -11.57 7.20
CA ASN A 218 11.81 -12.09 6.41
C ASN A 218 10.45 -11.50 6.79
N ASN A 219 10.32 -10.94 7.99
CA ASN A 219 9.07 -10.28 8.46
C ASN A 219 9.07 -8.77 8.19
N GLY A 220 10.10 -8.23 7.54
CA GLY A 220 10.18 -6.82 7.24
C GLY A 220 9.04 -6.35 6.34
N GLY A 221 8.54 -5.15 6.59
CA GLY A 221 7.54 -4.51 5.74
C GLY A 221 7.68 -3.00 5.76
N ALA A 222 7.43 -2.36 4.61
CA ALA A 222 7.58 -0.91 4.51
C ALA A 222 6.51 -0.21 5.34
N ILE A 223 5.26 -0.65 5.23
CA ILE A 223 4.14 -0.17 6.04
C ILE A 223 3.53 -1.38 6.75
N TYR A 224 3.55 -1.39 8.08
CA TYR A 224 3.20 -2.57 8.86
C TYR A 224 2.26 -2.25 10.03
N ALA A 225 1.04 -2.75 9.91
CA ALA A 225 -0.03 -2.75 10.91
C ALA A 225 -0.66 -4.16 11.00
N GLY A 226 0.18 -5.18 11.23
CA GLY A 226 -0.20 -6.60 11.10
C GLY A 226 -0.08 -7.44 12.38
N GLN A 227 0.10 -6.84 13.55
CA GLN A 227 0.33 -7.60 14.81
C GLN A 227 -0.97 -8.05 15.48
N ASN A 228 -2.05 -7.28 15.32
CA ASN A 228 -3.31 -7.46 16.03
C ASN A 228 -4.50 -7.47 15.07
N ARG A 229 -5.52 -8.27 15.42
CA ARG A 229 -6.71 -8.42 14.56
C ARG A 229 -7.49 -7.10 14.46
N GLY A 230 -7.91 -6.75 13.25
CA GLY A 230 -8.72 -5.57 12.96
C GLY A 230 -7.95 -4.29 12.63
N GLN A 231 -6.61 -4.33 12.64
CA GLN A 231 -5.78 -3.20 12.23
C GLN A 231 -5.97 -2.88 10.74
N THR A 232 -5.84 -1.60 10.41
CA THR A 232 -6.06 -1.08 9.06
C THR A 232 -4.85 -0.28 8.59
N VAL A 233 -4.45 -0.51 7.34
CA VAL A 233 -3.65 0.46 6.58
C VAL A 233 -4.57 1.16 5.61
N ARG A 234 -4.76 2.47 5.80
CA ARG A 234 -5.64 3.31 4.98
C ARG A 234 -4.84 4.40 4.28
N ILE A 235 -4.95 4.48 2.97
CA ILE A 235 -4.27 5.49 2.14
C ILE A 235 -5.32 6.28 1.37
N VAL A 236 -5.41 7.58 1.63
CA VAL A 236 -6.46 8.46 1.11
C VAL A 236 -5.85 9.66 0.40
N ASN A 237 -6.27 9.93 -0.83
CA ASN A 237 -5.88 11.12 -1.59
C ASN A 237 -4.37 11.39 -1.55
N SER A 238 -3.57 10.33 -1.68
CA SER A 238 -2.12 10.37 -1.46
C SER A 238 -1.37 9.66 -2.57
N HIS A 239 -0.10 10.01 -2.72
CA HIS A 239 0.84 9.24 -3.53
C HIS A 239 1.87 8.57 -2.60
N VAL A 240 1.88 7.23 -2.61
CA VAL A 240 2.64 6.40 -1.66
C VAL A 240 3.49 5.38 -2.39
N ILE A 241 4.79 5.35 -2.08
CA ILE A 241 5.77 4.38 -2.57
C ILE A 241 6.26 3.54 -1.41
N ALA A 242 5.79 2.30 -1.32
CA ALA A 242 6.18 1.31 -0.30
C ALA A 242 7.07 0.24 -0.94
N ILE A 243 8.34 0.21 -0.56
CA ILE A 243 9.34 -0.71 -1.13
C ILE A 243 10.06 -1.43 -0.01
N THR A 244 10.03 -2.77 -0.05
CA THR A 244 10.75 -3.59 0.90
C THR A 244 11.60 -4.64 0.17
N GLY A 245 12.82 -4.86 0.68
CA GLY A 245 13.75 -5.85 0.16
C GLY A 245 13.43 -7.28 0.59
N GLU A 246 12.57 -7.46 1.59
CA GLU A 246 12.07 -8.73 2.11
C GLU A 246 10.61 -8.54 2.58
N GLY A 247 9.78 -9.59 2.54
CA GLY A 247 8.41 -9.56 3.06
C GLY A 247 7.41 -8.71 2.25
N SER A 248 6.32 -8.30 2.89
CA SER A 248 5.20 -7.55 2.30
C SER A 248 5.49 -6.05 2.27
N ALA A 249 5.22 -5.36 1.16
CA ALA A 249 5.38 -3.90 1.12
C ALA A 249 4.37 -3.18 2.03
N ILE A 250 3.12 -3.62 1.99
CA ILE A 250 2.05 -3.14 2.86
C ILE A 250 1.44 -4.35 3.56
N ASP A 251 1.50 -4.35 4.89
CA ASP A 251 1.08 -5.46 5.72
C ASP A 251 0.03 -5.00 6.73
N ALA A 252 -1.18 -5.50 6.54
CA ALA A 252 -2.27 -5.51 7.51
C ALA A 252 -2.76 -6.95 7.68
N ASN A 253 -1.84 -7.92 7.83
CA ASN A 253 -2.10 -9.36 7.71
C ASN A 253 -3.23 -9.90 8.62
N SER A 254 -3.59 -9.18 9.68
CA SER A 254 -4.69 -9.53 10.60
C SER A 254 -5.92 -8.62 10.47
N GLY A 255 -5.93 -7.73 9.47
CA GLY A 255 -7.02 -6.82 9.18
C GLY A 255 -7.08 -6.47 7.69
N LYS A 256 -7.17 -5.18 7.34
CA LYS A 256 -7.55 -4.73 5.99
C LYS A 256 -6.66 -3.62 5.43
N ILE A 257 -6.63 -3.54 4.11
CA ILE A 257 -5.99 -2.45 3.36
C ILE A 257 -7.05 -1.67 2.60
N GLU A 258 -7.06 -0.34 2.74
CA GLU A 258 -8.03 0.54 2.09
C GLU A 258 -7.31 1.62 1.29
N LEU A 259 -7.47 1.60 -0.03
CA LEU A 259 -6.88 2.58 -0.94
C LEU A 259 -8.01 3.44 -1.51
N VAL A 260 -8.00 4.76 -1.25
CA VAL A 260 -9.08 5.67 -1.65
C VAL A 260 -8.51 6.83 -2.43
N SER A 261 -8.87 6.94 -3.72
CA SER A 261 -8.45 8.02 -4.62
C SER A 261 -6.94 8.30 -4.56
N SER A 262 -6.14 7.25 -4.44
CA SER A 262 -4.69 7.32 -4.19
C SER A 262 -3.89 6.71 -5.32
N ASP A 263 -2.61 7.08 -5.39
CA ASP A 263 -1.64 6.55 -6.34
C ASP A 263 -0.56 5.77 -5.58
N VAL A 264 -0.60 4.44 -5.64
CA VAL A 264 0.22 3.59 -4.77
C VAL A 264 1.19 2.75 -5.60
N ARG A 265 2.43 2.63 -5.13
CA ARG A 265 3.45 1.70 -5.62
C ARG A 265 3.84 0.77 -4.48
N ALA A 266 3.55 -0.52 -4.61
CA ALA A 266 3.86 -1.55 -3.62
C ALA A 266 4.82 -2.58 -4.24
N ILE A 267 6.05 -2.64 -3.71
CA ILE A 267 7.09 -3.55 -4.20
C ILE A 267 7.66 -4.33 -3.01
N GLY A 268 7.35 -5.62 -2.97
CA GLY A 268 7.77 -6.53 -1.90
C GLY A 268 8.59 -7.71 -2.41
N LYS A 269 8.92 -8.60 -1.47
CA LYS A 269 9.62 -9.87 -1.72
C LYS A 269 9.12 -10.95 -0.77
N ALA A 270 7.81 -11.22 -0.81
CA ALA A 270 7.16 -12.30 -0.08
C ALA A 270 7.39 -13.65 -0.81
N GLY A 271 7.75 -14.71 -0.09
CA GLY A 271 8.18 -15.94 -0.73
C GLY A 271 8.25 -17.19 0.13
N ASP A 272 7.32 -17.38 1.07
CA ASP A 272 7.21 -18.68 1.76
C ASP A 272 6.52 -19.73 0.88
N GLY A 273 5.96 -19.32 -0.26
CA GLY A 273 5.34 -20.21 -1.25
C GLY A 273 3.92 -20.65 -0.87
N SER A 274 3.35 -20.09 0.20
CA SER A 274 2.00 -20.40 0.67
C SER A 274 0.91 -19.82 -0.23
N ARG A 275 1.21 -18.79 -1.03
CA ARG A 275 0.23 -17.96 -1.78
C ARG A 275 -0.82 -17.24 -0.91
N ILE A 276 -0.66 -17.31 0.42
CA ILE A 276 -1.52 -16.66 1.42
C ILE A 276 -1.02 -15.24 1.71
N THR A 277 0.26 -14.98 1.44
CA THR A 277 0.91 -13.66 1.54
C THR A 277 1.33 -13.15 0.16
N GLY A 278 1.57 -11.85 0.03
CA GLY A 278 1.98 -11.21 -1.22
C GLY A 278 2.70 -9.89 -0.97
N THR A 279 2.83 -9.03 -2.00
CA THR A 279 3.35 -7.66 -1.74
C THR A 279 2.37 -6.84 -0.91
N LEU A 280 1.09 -7.20 -0.96
CA LEU A 280 0.07 -6.82 0.01
C LEU A 280 -0.24 -8.02 0.89
N ALA A 281 -0.36 -7.83 2.20
CA ALA A 281 -0.82 -8.87 3.13
C ALA A 281 -2.03 -8.37 3.92
N TYR A 282 -3.12 -9.13 3.89
CA TYR A 282 -4.37 -8.79 4.56
C TYR A 282 -5.22 -10.05 4.79
N PHE A 283 -6.10 -10.02 5.79
CA PHE A 283 -7.02 -11.11 6.10
C PHE A 283 -8.49 -10.71 5.86
N ASP A 284 -8.88 -9.51 6.28
CA ASP A 284 -10.25 -9.02 6.15
C ASP A 284 -10.52 -8.35 4.78
N GLY A 285 -9.49 -8.27 3.91
CA GLY A 285 -9.61 -7.87 2.51
C GLY A 285 -8.82 -6.62 2.14
N CYS A 286 -8.83 -6.32 0.84
CA CYS A 286 -8.27 -5.09 0.28
C CYS A 286 -9.30 -4.38 -0.60
N THR A 287 -9.46 -3.08 -0.42
CA THR A 287 -10.36 -2.25 -1.24
C THR A 287 -9.59 -1.18 -2.02
N MET A 288 -10.03 -0.92 -3.24
CA MET A 288 -9.56 0.18 -4.09
C MET A 288 -10.75 1.02 -4.55
N ASP A 289 -10.87 2.24 -4.03
CA ASP A 289 -11.92 3.18 -4.42
C ASP A 289 -11.35 4.28 -5.32
N GLY A 290 -11.37 4.04 -6.63
CA GLY A 290 -10.66 4.85 -7.62
C GLY A 290 -9.13 4.78 -7.48
N GLY A 291 -8.42 5.73 -8.09
CA GLY A 291 -6.95 5.80 -8.02
C GLY A 291 -6.22 4.71 -8.79
N THR A 292 -4.93 4.52 -8.49
CA THR A 292 -4.08 3.49 -9.10
C THR A 292 -3.24 2.73 -8.07
N LEU A 293 -2.98 1.45 -8.34
CA LEU A 293 -2.06 0.60 -7.60
C LEU A 293 -1.12 -0.09 -8.58
N PHE A 294 0.18 0.10 -8.41
CA PHE A 294 1.20 -0.80 -8.95
C PHE A 294 1.59 -1.80 -7.88
N ALA A 295 1.53 -3.09 -8.18
CA ALA A 295 1.90 -4.16 -7.27
C ALA A 295 2.92 -5.09 -7.95
N GLN A 296 4.06 -5.27 -7.28
CA GLN A 296 5.13 -6.18 -7.71
C GLN A 296 5.61 -7.00 -6.51
N ASN A 297 5.72 -8.32 -6.70
CA ASN A 297 6.38 -9.19 -5.75
C ASN A 297 7.62 -9.83 -6.39
N ASN A 298 8.80 -9.52 -5.84
CA ASN A 298 10.08 -10.07 -6.27
C ASN A 298 10.40 -11.43 -5.62
N GLY A 299 9.53 -11.91 -4.74
CA GLY A 299 9.63 -13.24 -4.14
C GLY A 299 8.81 -14.30 -4.90
N ALA A 300 8.61 -15.46 -4.27
CA ALA A 300 7.94 -16.60 -4.90
C ALA A 300 6.40 -16.49 -4.90
N ASP A 301 5.82 -15.71 -3.99
CA ASP A 301 4.36 -15.57 -3.84
C ASP A 301 3.74 -14.58 -4.85
N LEU A 302 2.43 -14.33 -4.75
CA LEU A 302 1.70 -13.42 -5.65
C LEU A 302 1.84 -11.95 -5.25
N GLU A 303 1.54 -11.02 -6.16
CA GLU A 303 1.46 -9.61 -5.77
C GLU A 303 0.25 -9.37 -4.86
N ILE A 304 -0.90 -9.91 -5.26
CA ILE A 304 -2.14 -9.90 -4.49
C ILE A 304 -2.39 -11.33 -3.96
N PRO A 305 -2.59 -11.53 -2.65
CA PRO A 305 -2.86 -12.84 -2.07
C PRO A 305 -4.00 -13.59 -2.76
N SER A 306 -3.85 -14.89 -2.89
CA SER A 306 -4.87 -15.78 -3.45
C SER A 306 -5.83 -16.23 -2.34
N THR A 307 -6.63 -15.29 -1.82
CA THR A 307 -7.63 -15.55 -0.78
C THR A 307 -9.04 -15.42 -1.38
N PRO A 308 -9.70 -16.52 -1.81
CA PRO A 308 -11.01 -16.46 -2.46
C PRO A 308 -12.10 -15.77 -1.62
N ASP A 309 -12.02 -15.90 -0.29
CA ASP A 309 -12.98 -15.29 0.64
C ASP A 309 -12.70 -13.79 0.89
N ALA A 310 -11.53 -13.31 0.48
CA ALA A 310 -11.08 -11.93 0.62
C ALA A 310 -10.40 -11.46 -0.68
N PRO A 311 -11.13 -11.36 -1.80
CA PRO A 311 -10.58 -10.81 -3.03
C PRO A 311 -10.26 -9.33 -2.85
N LEU A 312 -9.38 -8.79 -3.72
CA LEU A 312 -9.27 -7.35 -3.87
C LEU A 312 -10.55 -6.84 -4.54
N ARG A 313 -11.23 -5.90 -3.89
CA ARG A 313 -12.50 -5.32 -4.35
C ARG A 313 -12.26 -3.89 -4.82
N ALA A 314 -12.53 -3.62 -6.09
CA ALA A 314 -12.39 -2.29 -6.65
C ALA A 314 -13.75 -1.63 -6.92
N SER A 315 -13.78 -0.31 -6.85
CA SER A 315 -14.90 0.54 -7.21
C SER A 315 -14.40 1.79 -7.94
N ASN A 316 -15.34 2.52 -8.54
CA ASN A 316 -15.07 3.83 -9.14
C ASN A 316 -13.92 3.78 -10.18
N SER A 317 -13.90 2.71 -10.98
CA SER A 317 -13.04 2.57 -12.14
C SER A 317 -11.55 2.66 -11.79
N ALA A 318 -11.15 1.94 -10.75
CA ALA A 318 -9.77 1.90 -10.28
C ALA A 318 -8.83 1.21 -11.29
N VAL A 319 -7.54 1.48 -11.17
CA VAL A 319 -6.51 0.94 -12.08
C VAL A 319 -5.49 0.11 -11.32
N LEU A 320 -5.33 -1.17 -11.70
CA LEU A 320 -4.32 -2.07 -11.15
C LEU A 320 -3.25 -2.37 -12.20
N TYR A 321 -1.99 -2.11 -11.88
CA TYR A 321 -0.82 -2.50 -12.66
C TYR A 321 -0.12 -3.68 -11.95
N GLY A 322 -0.16 -4.85 -12.56
CA GLY A 322 0.50 -6.06 -12.08
C GLY A 322 1.64 -6.51 -12.99
N THR A 323 2.58 -7.26 -12.43
CA THR A 323 3.74 -7.78 -13.19
C THR A 323 3.48 -9.19 -13.76
N LYS A 324 2.64 -9.99 -13.10
CA LYS A 324 2.32 -11.37 -13.52
C LYS A 324 1.24 -11.46 -14.60
N THR A 325 1.13 -12.64 -15.20
CA THR A 325 0.33 -12.91 -16.41
C THR A 325 -1.09 -13.45 -16.16
N GLY A 326 -1.57 -13.52 -14.91
CA GLY A 326 -2.94 -13.95 -14.61
C GLY A 326 -3.14 -14.52 -13.19
N GLY A 327 -4.40 -14.78 -12.83
CA GLY A 327 -4.77 -15.61 -11.66
C GLY A 327 -5.06 -14.90 -10.34
N LEU A 328 -5.33 -13.59 -10.33
CA LEU A 328 -5.65 -12.86 -9.10
C LEU A 328 -7.16 -12.92 -8.76
N PRO A 329 -7.53 -13.03 -7.47
CA PRO A 329 -8.92 -12.92 -7.03
C PRO A 329 -9.34 -11.45 -7.01
N LEU A 330 -9.85 -10.96 -8.15
CA LEU A 330 -10.29 -9.57 -8.35
C LEU A 330 -11.81 -9.49 -8.50
N GLU A 331 -12.42 -8.49 -7.87
CA GLU A 331 -13.85 -8.19 -7.99
C GLU A 331 -14.13 -6.70 -8.10
N GLY A 332 -15.30 -6.35 -8.65
CA GLY A 332 -15.78 -4.98 -8.77
C GLY A 332 -15.33 -4.29 -10.07
N ASP A 333 -15.20 -2.97 -10.00
CA ASP A 333 -15.08 -2.08 -11.17
C ASP A 333 -13.64 -1.59 -11.35
N LEU A 334 -12.87 -2.29 -12.17
CA LEU A 334 -11.47 -1.94 -12.44
C LEU A 334 -10.99 -2.32 -13.84
N ILE A 335 -9.86 -1.72 -14.23
CA ILE A 335 -8.99 -2.25 -15.27
C ILE A 335 -7.70 -2.80 -14.65
N TRP A 336 -7.35 -4.02 -15.01
CA TRP A 336 -6.12 -4.69 -14.59
C TRP A 336 -5.16 -4.85 -15.77
N TYR A 337 -4.03 -4.16 -15.72
CA TYR A 337 -2.93 -4.29 -16.65
C TYR A 337 -1.92 -5.33 -16.16
N LEU A 338 -1.52 -6.23 -17.06
CA LEU A 338 -0.50 -7.25 -16.83
C LEU A 338 0.84 -6.82 -17.42
N GLU A 339 1.92 -7.52 -17.04
CA GLU A 339 3.26 -7.36 -17.63
C GLU A 339 3.75 -5.90 -17.53
N CYS A 340 3.38 -5.23 -16.43
CA CYS A 340 3.75 -3.84 -16.20
C CYS A 340 5.16 -3.74 -15.61
N SER A 341 5.80 -2.58 -15.78
CA SER A 341 7.07 -2.23 -15.14
C SER A 341 7.01 -0.82 -14.58
N TYR A 342 7.76 -0.60 -13.50
CA TYR A 342 7.85 0.68 -12.79
C TYR A 342 9.31 1.11 -12.69
N ASP A 343 9.60 2.37 -13.00
CA ASP A 343 10.88 3.01 -12.74
C ASP A 343 10.80 3.83 -11.46
N GLU A 344 11.51 3.40 -10.42
CA GLU A 344 11.55 4.07 -9.12
C GLU A 344 12.18 5.48 -9.18
N ASN A 345 13.11 5.73 -10.12
CA ASN A 345 13.79 7.02 -10.21
C ASN A 345 12.92 8.07 -10.89
N ALA A 346 12.19 7.68 -11.93
CA ALA A 346 11.25 8.53 -12.63
C ALA A 346 9.89 8.61 -11.90
N ASP A 347 9.59 7.63 -11.05
CA ASP A 347 8.29 7.42 -10.44
C ASP A 347 7.17 7.23 -11.49
N GLU A 348 7.44 6.37 -12.47
CA GLU A 348 6.56 6.18 -13.63
C GLU A 348 6.37 4.70 -13.96
N ILE A 349 5.16 4.37 -14.44
CA ILE A 349 4.90 3.09 -15.10
C ILE A 349 5.49 3.17 -16.51
N THR A 350 6.59 2.46 -16.74
CA THR A 350 7.36 2.53 -18.00
C THR A 350 6.92 1.51 -19.04
N GLN A 351 6.24 0.46 -18.62
CA GLN A 351 5.68 -0.55 -19.51
C GLN A 351 4.27 -0.94 -19.03
N MET A 352 3.34 -1.08 -19.98
CA MET A 352 1.99 -1.60 -19.76
C MET A 352 1.69 -2.66 -20.82
N GLY A 353 1.45 -3.89 -20.39
CA GLY A 353 1.10 -4.99 -21.28
C GLY A 353 -0.40 -5.01 -21.60
N ARG A 354 -1.04 -6.15 -21.29
CA ARG A 354 -2.44 -6.42 -21.63
C ARG A 354 -3.37 -5.95 -20.51
N GLY A 355 -4.42 -5.21 -20.84
CA GLY A 355 -5.47 -4.77 -19.92
C GLY A 355 -6.73 -5.63 -19.97
N TYR A 356 -7.32 -5.90 -18.81
CA TYR A 356 -8.63 -6.55 -18.67
C TYR A 356 -9.59 -5.70 -17.87
N VAL A 357 -10.79 -5.48 -18.37
CA VAL A 357 -11.86 -4.74 -17.68
C VAL A 357 -12.74 -5.70 -16.89
N PHE A 358 -13.03 -5.34 -15.65
CA PHE A 358 -13.90 -6.03 -14.72
C PHE A 358 -15.03 -5.11 -14.28
N GLY A 359 -16.25 -5.66 -14.16
CA GLY A 359 -17.41 -4.89 -13.69
C GLY A 359 -17.80 -3.76 -14.63
N ASP A 360 -18.34 -2.68 -14.08
CA ASP A 360 -18.81 -1.51 -14.81
C ASP A 360 -17.82 -0.35 -14.70
N VAL A 361 -16.99 -0.19 -15.72
CA VAL A 361 -15.88 0.77 -15.72
C VAL A 361 -16.21 1.99 -16.59
N ILE A 362 -15.88 3.18 -16.09
CA ILE A 362 -15.90 4.44 -16.81
C ILE A 362 -14.46 4.86 -17.06
N TRP A 363 -14.12 5.09 -18.33
CA TRP A 363 -12.81 5.56 -18.73
C TRP A 363 -12.46 6.90 -18.07
N ASN A 364 -11.26 6.99 -17.50
CA ASN A 364 -10.77 8.17 -16.78
C ASN A 364 -9.30 8.47 -17.10
N GLY A 365 -8.75 9.52 -16.51
CA GLY A 365 -7.37 9.98 -16.78
C GLY A 365 -6.27 9.04 -16.30
N ASN A 366 -6.58 8.01 -15.51
CA ASN A 366 -5.61 7.04 -15.02
C ASN A 366 -5.46 5.83 -15.95
N MET A 367 -6.26 5.73 -17.01
CA MET A 367 -6.25 4.62 -17.95
C MET A 367 -5.54 4.99 -19.25
N ALA A 368 -4.82 4.03 -19.81
CA ALA A 368 -4.12 4.18 -21.06
C ALA A 368 -4.11 2.86 -21.84
N PHE A 369 -3.97 2.95 -23.16
CA PHE A 369 -3.69 1.76 -23.94
C PHE A 369 -2.23 1.33 -23.72
N GLY A 370 -2.06 0.13 -23.17
CA GLY A 370 -0.83 -0.64 -23.31
C GLY A 370 -0.79 -1.36 -24.67
N GLY A 371 -0.49 -2.65 -24.67
CA GLY A 371 -0.51 -3.46 -25.90
C GLY A 371 -1.92 -3.80 -26.41
N SER A 372 -2.84 -4.12 -25.50
CA SER A 372 -4.23 -4.46 -25.85
C SER A 372 -5.16 -4.28 -24.65
N ILE A 373 -6.44 -4.04 -24.89
CA ILE A 373 -7.47 -4.05 -23.84
C ILE A 373 -8.54 -5.08 -24.20
N THR A 374 -8.99 -5.88 -23.23
CA THR A 374 -10.12 -6.81 -23.34
C THR A 374 -11.18 -6.46 -22.30
N ILE A 375 -12.42 -6.24 -22.74
CA ILE A 375 -13.57 -6.08 -21.84
C ILE A 375 -14.06 -7.46 -21.45
N GLY A 376 -13.89 -7.81 -20.18
CA GLY A 376 -14.26 -9.12 -19.63
C GLY A 376 -13.06 -9.97 -19.22
N TYR A 377 -13.17 -10.60 -18.05
CA TYR A 377 -12.26 -11.60 -17.51
C TYR A 377 -13.08 -12.66 -16.77
N VAL A 378 -12.81 -13.95 -17.00
CA VAL A 378 -13.47 -15.14 -16.40
C VAL A 378 -15.01 -15.10 -16.28
N GLU A 379 -15.75 -15.50 -17.33
CA GLU A 379 -17.22 -15.78 -17.35
C GLU A 379 -18.20 -14.73 -16.76
N LYS A 380 -17.71 -13.62 -16.18
CA LYS A 380 -18.50 -12.52 -15.65
C LYS A 380 -18.71 -11.46 -16.74
N GLU A 381 -19.84 -10.77 -16.66
CA GLU A 381 -20.13 -9.64 -17.54
C GLU A 381 -19.27 -8.43 -17.12
N ALA A 382 -18.83 -7.65 -18.10
CA ALA A 382 -18.13 -6.40 -17.87
C ALA A 382 -18.56 -5.35 -18.91
N SER A 383 -18.51 -4.09 -18.51
CA SER A 383 -18.74 -2.95 -19.39
C SER A 383 -17.63 -1.91 -19.27
N LEU A 384 -17.31 -1.26 -20.38
CA LEU A 384 -16.45 -0.08 -20.41
C LEU A 384 -17.20 1.06 -21.09
N THR A 385 -17.38 2.15 -20.37
CA THR A 385 -17.99 3.39 -20.86
C THR A 385 -16.92 4.43 -21.14
N ILE A 386 -16.88 4.94 -22.36
CA ILE A 386 -16.09 6.13 -22.71
C ILE A 386 -17.02 7.35 -22.54
N PRO A 387 -16.83 8.19 -21.52
CA PRO A 387 -17.74 9.29 -21.23
C PRO A 387 -17.60 10.42 -22.26
N GLN A 388 -18.63 11.27 -22.33
CA GLN A 388 -18.58 12.48 -23.14
C GLN A 388 -17.40 13.37 -22.70
N GLY A 389 -16.73 13.99 -23.66
CA GLY A 389 -15.55 14.84 -23.40
C GLY A 389 -14.22 14.08 -23.33
N PHE A 390 -14.24 12.75 -23.27
CA PHE A 390 -13.02 11.93 -23.35
C PHE A 390 -12.73 11.45 -24.77
N THR A 391 -11.44 11.33 -25.08
CA THR A 391 -10.95 10.66 -26.28
C THR A 391 -10.15 9.43 -25.89
N LEU A 392 -10.61 8.28 -26.35
CA LEU A 392 -9.88 7.02 -26.32
C LEU A 392 -9.07 6.88 -27.61
N ASN A 393 -7.75 6.76 -27.50
CA ASN A 393 -6.89 6.46 -28.65
C ASN A 393 -6.50 4.98 -28.61
N ILE A 394 -6.87 4.22 -29.63
CA ILE A 394 -6.38 2.85 -29.84
C ILE A 394 -5.14 2.97 -30.71
N PRO A 395 -3.92 2.69 -30.18
CA PRO A 395 -2.67 2.90 -30.91
C PRO A 395 -2.51 1.99 -32.12
N ASP A 396 -1.48 2.27 -32.91
CA ASP A 396 -1.17 1.49 -34.12
C ASP A 396 -0.91 0.02 -33.77
N GLY A 397 -1.56 -0.89 -34.48
CA GLY A 397 -1.44 -2.34 -34.28
C GLY A 397 -2.00 -2.88 -32.96
N CYS A 398 -2.64 -2.06 -32.12
CA CYS A 398 -3.24 -2.49 -30.86
C CYS A 398 -4.65 -3.05 -31.03
N TRP A 399 -5.02 -3.99 -30.17
CA TRP A 399 -6.35 -4.61 -30.18
C TRP A 399 -7.20 -4.17 -29.00
N PHE A 400 -8.45 -3.82 -29.31
CA PHE A 400 -9.49 -3.58 -28.33
C PHE A 400 -10.61 -4.61 -28.47
N SER A 401 -10.64 -5.59 -27.58
CA SER A 401 -11.60 -6.69 -27.64
C SER A 401 -12.78 -6.44 -26.71
N VAL A 402 -14.00 -6.60 -27.23
CA VAL A 402 -15.24 -6.61 -26.44
C VAL A 402 -15.65 -8.08 -26.30
N GLY A 403 -15.35 -8.66 -25.14
CA GLY A 403 -15.41 -10.10 -24.91
C GLY A 403 -14.20 -10.87 -25.47
N ASN A 404 -14.25 -12.20 -25.42
CA ASN A 404 -13.29 -13.09 -26.08
C ASN A 404 -13.94 -14.44 -26.44
N SER A 405 -13.22 -15.26 -27.22
CA SER A 405 -13.72 -16.53 -27.76
C SER A 405 -14.02 -17.62 -26.71
N LYS A 406 -13.60 -17.43 -25.46
CA LYS A 406 -13.80 -18.39 -24.37
C LYS A 406 -14.92 -17.97 -23.41
N GLN A 407 -15.30 -16.71 -23.43
CA GLN A 407 -16.28 -16.15 -22.51
C GLN A 407 -17.67 -16.13 -23.14
N GLN A 408 -18.66 -16.64 -22.41
CA GLN A 408 -20.07 -16.62 -22.82
C GLN A 408 -20.81 -15.38 -22.28
N SER A 409 -20.12 -14.47 -21.58
CA SER A 409 -20.71 -13.31 -20.93
C SER A 409 -20.99 -12.15 -21.88
N SER A 410 -22.05 -11.39 -21.59
CA SER A 410 -22.53 -10.27 -22.41
C SER A 410 -21.70 -8.99 -22.18
N ASN A 411 -20.49 -8.92 -22.71
CA ASN A 411 -19.59 -7.79 -22.49
C ASN A 411 -19.96 -6.58 -23.36
N ARG A 412 -19.72 -5.36 -22.85
CA ARG A 412 -20.21 -4.13 -23.49
C ARG A 412 -19.16 -3.02 -23.58
N LEU A 413 -19.02 -2.41 -24.75
CA LEU A 413 -18.36 -1.12 -24.94
C LEU A 413 -19.44 -0.06 -25.18
N ILE A 414 -19.46 1.01 -24.37
CA ILE A 414 -20.41 2.11 -24.49
C ILE A 414 -19.63 3.39 -24.80
N ASN A 415 -19.70 3.87 -26.03
CA ASN A 415 -19.04 5.12 -26.43
C ASN A 415 -20.01 6.30 -26.40
N ASN A 416 -19.83 7.22 -25.46
CA ASN A 416 -20.48 8.52 -25.42
C ASN A 416 -19.52 9.68 -25.75
N GLY A 417 -18.21 9.38 -25.91
CA GLY A 417 -17.15 10.33 -26.20
C GLY A 417 -16.61 10.18 -27.61
N ASN A 418 -15.29 10.16 -27.74
CA ASN A 418 -14.59 9.94 -28.99
C ASN A 418 -13.69 8.71 -28.90
N ILE A 419 -13.73 7.84 -29.91
CA ILE A 419 -12.77 6.75 -30.09
C ILE A 419 -12.01 7.01 -31.39
N ALA A 420 -10.69 7.09 -31.30
CA ALA A 420 -9.81 7.16 -32.45
C ALA A 420 -9.09 5.82 -32.63
N VAL A 421 -9.44 5.09 -33.68
CA VAL A 421 -8.76 3.87 -34.13
C VAL A 421 -7.65 4.28 -35.09
N LYS A 422 -6.40 4.09 -34.68
CA LYS A 422 -5.22 4.44 -35.48
C LYS A 422 -4.87 3.36 -36.50
N GLU A 423 -3.75 3.51 -37.22
CA GLU A 423 -3.38 2.64 -38.35
C GLU A 423 -3.14 1.20 -37.88
N GLY A 424 -3.84 0.23 -38.46
CA GLY A 424 -3.78 -1.17 -38.03
C GLY A 424 -4.35 -1.45 -36.63
N GLY A 425 -4.93 -0.46 -35.95
CA GLY A 425 -5.66 -0.66 -34.70
C GLY A 425 -7.03 -1.30 -34.94
N GLU A 426 -7.52 -2.11 -34.01
CA GLU A 426 -8.74 -2.90 -34.20
C GLU A 426 -9.70 -2.87 -33.01
N ILE A 427 -11.00 -2.79 -33.31
CA ILE A 427 -12.07 -3.11 -32.36
C ILE A 427 -12.65 -4.49 -32.74
N ASN A 428 -12.49 -5.46 -31.85
CA ASN A 428 -12.91 -6.84 -32.05
C ASN A 428 -14.14 -7.14 -31.18
N ILE A 429 -15.28 -7.45 -31.80
CA ILE A 429 -16.56 -7.71 -31.13
C ILE A 429 -16.83 -9.20 -31.14
N PHE A 430 -16.70 -9.85 -29.99
CA PHE A 430 -16.91 -11.28 -29.86
C PHE A 430 -18.40 -11.65 -29.74
N PRO A 431 -18.77 -12.93 -29.98
CA PRO A 431 -20.14 -13.39 -29.81
C PRO A 431 -20.75 -13.00 -28.47
N ASN A 432 -22.05 -12.67 -28.48
CA ASN A 432 -22.83 -12.20 -27.31
C ASN A 432 -22.37 -10.85 -26.73
N SER A 433 -21.32 -10.22 -27.28
CA SER A 433 -20.84 -8.92 -26.83
C SER A 433 -21.38 -7.79 -27.69
N THR A 434 -21.48 -6.58 -27.13
CA THR A 434 -22.11 -5.43 -27.79
C THR A 434 -21.23 -4.19 -27.74
N VAL A 435 -21.08 -3.51 -28.87
CA VAL A 435 -20.60 -2.12 -28.94
C VAL A 435 -21.80 -1.20 -29.15
N ILE A 436 -21.92 -0.17 -28.33
CA ILE A 436 -22.94 0.88 -28.41
C ILE A 436 -22.22 2.21 -28.66
N ASN A 437 -22.37 2.76 -29.85
CA ASN A 437 -21.81 4.06 -30.20
C ASN A 437 -22.89 5.15 -30.19
N ASN A 438 -22.83 6.03 -29.19
CA ASN A 438 -23.60 7.27 -29.10
C ASN A 438 -22.73 8.51 -29.40
N GLY A 439 -21.41 8.36 -29.34
CA GLY A 439 -20.43 9.42 -29.58
C GLY A 439 -19.88 9.42 -31.01
N THR A 440 -18.57 9.63 -31.14
CA THR A 440 -17.86 9.57 -32.43
C THR A 440 -16.85 8.43 -32.42
N ILE A 441 -16.79 7.66 -33.51
CA ILE A 441 -15.69 6.72 -33.80
C ILE A 441 -15.01 7.20 -35.08
N ASN A 442 -13.71 7.46 -35.02
CA ASN A 442 -12.86 7.81 -36.14
C ASN A 442 -11.93 6.63 -36.44
N VAL A 443 -12.03 6.05 -37.63
CA VAL A 443 -11.18 4.94 -38.08
C VAL A 443 -10.22 5.47 -39.15
N GLN A 444 -8.92 5.41 -38.87
CA GLN A 444 -7.87 5.77 -39.82
C GLN A 444 -7.64 4.66 -40.87
N SER A 445 -6.90 4.98 -41.94
CA SER A 445 -6.58 4.02 -43.00
C SER A 445 -6.00 2.73 -42.43
N SER A 446 -6.51 1.57 -42.86
CA SER A 446 -6.17 0.22 -42.37
C SER A 446 -6.56 -0.15 -40.92
N GLY A 447 -7.15 0.76 -40.14
CA GLY A 447 -7.84 0.40 -38.90
C GLY A 447 -9.16 -0.34 -39.16
N GLY A 448 -9.66 -1.09 -38.18
CA GLY A 448 -10.80 -1.98 -38.40
C GLY A 448 -11.77 -2.12 -37.21
N ILE A 449 -13.02 -2.46 -37.55
CA ILE A 449 -14.02 -2.96 -36.60
C ILE A 449 -14.48 -4.32 -37.10
N TYR A 450 -14.21 -5.37 -36.33
CA TYR A 450 -14.49 -6.75 -36.72
C TYR A 450 -15.55 -7.35 -35.81
N ASN A 451 -16.59 -7.89 -36.42
CA ASN A 451 -17.65 -8.59 -35.72
C ASN A 451 -17.51 -10.10 -35.93
N TYR A 452 -17.22 -10.83 -34.85
CA TYR A 452 -16.98 -12.26 -34.89
C TYR A 452 -18.29 -13.03 -34.75
N PHE A 453 -18.41 -14.09 -35.56
CA PHE A 453 -19.54 -15.01 -35.55
C PHE A 453 -19.07 -16.41 -35.15
N ASP A 454 -19.68 -16.99 -34.12
CA ASP A 454 -19.48 -18.38 -33.75
C ASP A 454 -20.52 -19.26 -34.44
N LYS A 455 -20.04 -20.05 -35.41
CA LYS A 455 -20.88 -20.98 -36.17
C LYS A 455 -21.51 -22.08 -35.31
N SER A 456 -20.88 -22.46 -34.20
CA SER A 456 -21.37 -23.56 -33.36
C SER A 456 -22.58 -23.15 -32.53
N SER A 457 -22.56 -21.94 -31.98
CA SER A 457 -23.64 -21.36 -31.18
C SER A 457 -24.63 -20.53 -32.02
N GLN A 458 -24.29 -20.22 -33.28
CA GLN A 458 -25.07 -19.33 -34.16
C GLN A 458 -25.23 -17.91 -33.58
N THR A 459 -24.28 -17.47 -32.76
CA THR A 459 -24.27 -16.14 -32.18
C THR A 459 -23.12 -15.31 -32.73
N GLY A 460 -23.33 -14.00 -32.82
CA GLY A 460 -22.31 -13.03 -33.22
C GLY A 460 -22.25 -11.86 -32.25
N GLY A 461 -21.27 -10.99 -32.43
CA GLY A 461 -21.24 -9.71 -31.76
C GLY A 461 -22.33 -8.78 -32.30
N LEU A 462 -22.63 -7.71 -31.56
CA LEU A 462 -23.58 -6.69 -31.95
C LEU A 462 -22.91 -5.31 -31.98
N PHE A 463 -23.12 -4.56 -33.08
CA PHE A 463 -22.67 -3.18 -33.20
C PHE A 463 -23.88 -2.27 -33.40
N GLN A 464 -24.15 -1.40 -32.43
CA GLN A 464 -25.25 -0.44 -32.44
C GLN A 464 -24.69 0.97 -32.61
N ASN A 465 -25.07 1.68 -33.67
CA ASN A 465 -24.59 3.02 -33.96
C ASN A 465 -25.72 4.04 -34.01
N SER A 466 -25.76 4.91 -33.01
CA SER A 466 -26.61 6.10 -32.94
C SER A 466 -25.81 7.40 -33.09
N GLY A 467 -24.48 7.33 -32.99
CA GLY A 467 -23.55 8.44 -33.13
C GLY A 467 -22.89 8.54 -34.52
N ALA A 468 -21.78 9.28 -34.58
CA ALA A 468 -21.00 9.46 -35.79
C ALA A 468 -19.95 8.36 -35.96
N MET A 469 -19.77 7.92 -37.21
CA MET A 469 -18.66 7.04 -37.61
C MET A 469 -17.99 7.65 -38.85
N ASN A 470 -16.71 7.95 -38.72
CA ASN A 470 -15.89 8.48 -39.80
C ASN A 470 -14.85 7.44 -40.19
N VAL A 471 -14.90 6.99 -41.44
CA VAL A 471 -13.87 6.12 -42.03
C VAL A 471 -13.02 6.99 -42.94
N LEU A 472 -11.79 7.25 -42.51
CA LEU A 472 -10.85 8.09 -43.25
C LEU A 472 -10.17 7.21 -44.31
N ALA A 473 -10.52 7.43 -45.57
CA ALA A 473 -9.79 6.85 -46.69
C ALA A 473 -8.38 7.45 -46.73
N GLY A 474 -7.37 6.56 -46.77
CA GLY A 474 -5.97 6.93 -47.00
C GLY A 474 -5.71 7.31 -48.44
#